data_AF-A0A178MN10-F1
#
_entry.id   AF-A0A178MN10-F1
#
_cell.length_a   1.000
_cell.length_b   1.000
_cell.length_c   1.000
_cell.angle_alpha   90.00
_cell.angle_beta   90.00
_cell.angle_gamma   90.00
#
_symmetry.space_group_name_H-M   'P 1'
#
loop_
_entity.id
_entity.type
_entity.pdbx_description
1 polymer ?
#
loop_
_entity_poly.entity_id
_entity_poly.type
_entity_poly.pdbx_seq_one_letter_code
_entity_poly.pdbx_strand_id
1 'polypeptide(L)'
;MFAERFPGHARIGTPQFLSADVESDRSFLQLWHQLFDQPVAPTVIYACMDKPELCLATVLTVETHLRREGHFVPPIMAFDPKGDVARGLAAATETSGMIESFGRQEAMFSPELVLQDNLDRLARTVHEGYVEERLRDGEQLASRPTLLHWDALTESVRDDNRAATDHHGLKVRELGAVLCPSAERFGFPPVPEFSPSPEALEELAIAEHNRWCANRYLAGWHHAKTRDDARFLHPDLVEYQALTEAAKNKDREQVKAIPALFRMIGMDVVLPHHITVTAGTETATLDAAARQELAATLARWQHPAFVLSTGLSSPAERQACLMALEFGGHLRLRLAEPSQSTLRRLPEAERAEVRRILGLARHILAAPPGEVILPNGIALRVEEPGGTMTDFSSPSLDTGEPC
;
A
#
# COMPACT_ATOMS: atom_id res chain seq x y z
N MET A 1 -10.50 20.04 -20.73
CA MET A 1 -9.91 20.21 -19.38
C MET A 1 -8.88 19.14 -19.02
N PHE A 2 -9.21 17.83 -18.91
CA PHE A 2 -8.21 16.81 -18.52
C PHE A 2 -7.05 16.67 -19.53
N ALA A 3 -7.37 16.43 -20.80
CA ALA A 3 -6.35 16.27 -21.84
C ALA A 3 -5.50 17.54 -22.07
N GLU A 4 -6.06 18.72 -21.80
CA GLU A 4 -5.33 20.00 -21.86
C GLU A 4 -4.35 20.14 -20.69
N ARG A 5 -4.73 19.68 -19.49
CA ARG A 5 -3.86 19.69 -18.31
C ARG A 5 -2.78 18.61 -18.38
N PHE A 6 -3.07 17.49 -19.03
CA PHE A 6 -2.18 16.33 -19.13
C PHE A 6 -1.97 15.91 -20.59
N PRO A 7 -1.24 16.70 -21.39
CA PRO A 7 -1.10 16.48 -22.84
C PRO A 7 -0.52 15.10 -23.21
N GLY A 8 0.36 14.51 -22.39
CA GLY A 8 0.95 13.19 -22.65
C GLY A 8 0.23 12.00 -22.04
N HIS A 9 -1.00 12.17 -21.52
CA HIS A 9 -1.76 11.08 -20.88
C HIS A 9 -1.84 9.80 -21.71
N ALA A 10 -1.99 9.92 -23.04
CA ALA A 10 -2.11 8.79 -23.97
C ALA A 10 -0.88 7.85 -23.99
N ARG A 11 0.28 8.29 -23.50
CA ARG A 11 1.47 7.43 -23.34
C ARG A 11 1.44 6.58 -22.08
N ILE A 12 0.62 6.96 -21.11
CA ILE A 12 0.50 6.29 -19.81
C ILE A 12 -0.71 5.37 -19.79
N GLY A 13 -1.81 5.83 -20.36
CA GLY A 13 -3.05 5.09 -20.45
C GLY A 13 -4.10 5.83 -21.28
N THR A 14 -5.15 5.11 -21.66
CA THR A 14 -6.28 5.71 -22.37
C THR A 14 -7.41 5.96 -21.38
N PRO A 15 -7.60 7.20 -20.89
CA PRO A 15 -8.73 7.51 -20.03
C PRO A 15 -10.02 7.43 -20.85
N GLN A 16 -11.06 6.83 -20.28
CA GLN A 16 -12.40 6.82 -20.83
C GLN A 16 -13.29 7.69 -19.95
N PHE A 17 -13.95 8.69 -20.55
CA PHE A 17 -14.88 9.57 -19.85
C PHE A 17 -16.29 9.15 -20.20
N LEU A 18 -17.00 8.60 -19.22
CA LEU A 18 -18.40 8.24 -19.34
C LEU A 18 -19.24 9.30 -18.62
N SER A 19 -20.35 9.71 -19.23
CA SER A 19 -21.29 10.66 -18.64
C SER A 19 -22.64 10.00 -18.47
N ALA A 20 -23.18 10.06 -17.25
CA ALA A 20 -24.51 9.56 -16.95
C ALA A 20 -25.16 10.46 -15.89
N ASP A 21 -26.49 10.56 -15.97
CA ASP A 21 -27.30 11.12 -14.91
C ASP A 21 -27.48 10.06 -13.81
N VAL A 22 -26.87 10.31 -12.65
CA VAL A 22 -26.90 9.39 -11.50
C VAL A 22 -28.23 9.42 -10.74
N GLU A 23 -29.10 10.40 -11.00
CA GLU A 23 -30.45 10.46 -10.43
C GLU A 23 -31.48 9.67 -11.27
N SER A 24 -31.09 9.24 -12.48
CA SER A 24 -31.91 8.43 -13.38
C SER A 24 -31.51 6.95 -13.32
N ASP A 25 -32.39 6.10 -12.80
CA ASP A 25 -32.18 4.64 -12.71
C ASP A 25 -31.71 4.02 -14.04
N ARG A 26 -32.30 4.47 -15.16
CA ARG A 26 -31.97 3.96 -16.49
C ARG A 26 -30.57 4.37 -16.93
N SER A 27 -30.19 5.62 -16.67
CA SER A 27 -28.88 6.17 -17.03
C SER A 27 -27.79 5.53 -16.18
N PHE A 28 -28.07 5.30 -14.89
CA PHE A 28 -27.20 4.62 -13.96
C PHE A 28 -26.96 3.15 -14.37
N LEU A 29 -28.01 2.40 -14.71
CA LEU A 29 -27.88 1.02 -15.23
C LEU A 29 -27.08 0.96 -16.54
N GLN A 30 -27.25 1.94 -17.42
CA GLN A 30 -26.51 2.00 -18.67
C GLN A 30 -25.02 2.27 -18.44
N LEU A 31 -24.67 3.15 -17.50
CA LEU A 31 -23.29 3.34 -17.06
C LEU A 31 -22.70 2.03 -16.52
N TRP A 32 -23.51 1.22 -15.83
CA TRP A 32 -23.06 -0.04 -15.22
C TRP A 32 -22.67 -1.09 -16.26
N HIS A 33 -23.52 -1.32 -17.25
CA HIS A 33 -23.17 -2.19 -18.37
C HIS A 33 -21.88 -1.73 -19.04
N GLN A 34 -21.70 -0.42 -19.22
CA GLN A 34 -20.47 0.12 -19.82
C GLN A 34 -19.22 -0.08 -18.97
N LEU A 35 -19.33 -0.12 -17.63
CA LEU A 35 -18.20 -0.30 -16.72
C LEU A 35 -17.84 -1.76 -16.49
N PHE A 36 -18.83 -2.65 -16.38
CA PHE A 36 -18.63 -4.03 -15.93
C PHE A 36 -18.76 -5.09 -17.03
N ASP A 37 -19.33 -4.75 -18.20
CA ASP A 37 -19.27 -5.62 -19.38
C ASP A 37 -17.93 -5.45 -20.15
N GLN A 38 -16.97 -4.72 -19.58
CA GLN A 38 -15.62 -4.60 -20.10
C GLN A 38 -14.79 -5.85 -19.75
N PRO A 39 -13.83 -6.26 -20.59
CA PRO A 39 -12.98 -7.43 -20.33
C PRO A 39 -12.06 -7.28 -19.11
N VAL A 40 -11.93 -6.07 -18.55
CA VAL A 40 -11.10 -5.76 -17.39
C VAL A 40 -11.99 -5.22 -16.28
N ALA A 41 -12.10 -5.96 -15.17
CA ALA A 41 -12.81 -5.50 -13.99
C ALA A 41 -12.11 -4.29 -13.35
N PRO A 42 -12.86 -3.32 -12.81
CA PRO A 42 -12.26 -2.18 -12.12
C PRO A 42 -11.50 -2.64 -10.86
N THR A 43 -10.31 -2.06 -10.66
CA THR A 43 -9.45 -2.36 -9.50
C THR A 43 -9.79 -1.49 -8.28
N VAL A 44 -10.36 -0.29 -8.51
CA VAL A 44 -10.84 0.66 -7.50
C VAL A 44 -11.90 1.56 -8.13
N ILE A 45 -12.88 2.01 -7.34
CA ILE A 45 -13.93 2.93 -7.77
C ILE A 45 -13.86 4.17 -6.89
N TYR A 46 -13.80 5.37 -7.48
CA TYR A 46 -13.89 6.64 -6.74
C TYR A 46 -15.25 7.30 -7.01
N ALA A 47 -16.02 7.54 -5.96
CA ALA A 47 -17.28 8.29 -6.01
C ALA A 47 -17.05 9.69 -5.42
N CYS A 48 -17.05 10.71 -6.28
CA CYS A 48 -16.77 12.10 -5.91
C CYS A 48 -17.97 12.99 -6.23
N MET A 49 -19.05 12.86 -5.45
CA MET A 49 -20.26 13.66 -5.65
C MET A 49 -20.23 14.92 -4.78
N ASP A 50 -20.84 16.01 -5.25
CA ASP A 50 -20.93 17.27 -4.50
C ASP A 50 -21.81 17.16 -3.25
N LYS A 51 -22.79 16.24 -3.29
CA LYS A 51 -23.74 15.99 -2.20
C LYS A 51 -23.42 14.67 -1.49
N PRO A 52 -23.24 14.66 -0.16
CA PRO A 52 -22.88 13.45 0.58
C PRO A 52 -23.96 12.37 0.50
N GLU A 53 -25.24 12.74 0.48
CA GLU A 53 -26.36 11.80 0.33
C GLU A 53 -26.32 11.06 -1.02
N LEU A 54 -25.95 11.77 -2.09
CA LEU A 54 -25.82 11.20 -3.43
C LEU A 54 -24.58 10.30 -3.52
N CYS A 55 -23.47 10.73 -2.89
CA CYS A 55 -22.25 9.93 -2.79
C CYS A 55 -22.54 8.59 -2.08
N LEU A 56 -23.17 8.65 -0.91
CA LEU A 56 -23.55 7.47 -0.12
C LEU A 56 -24.52 6.55 -0.89
N ALA A 57 -25.58 7.10 -1.46
CA ALA A 57 -26.54 6.32 -2.24
C ALA A 57 -25.87 5.63 -3.43
N THR A 58 -24.98 6.33 -4.13
CA THR A 58 -24.22 5.79 -5.26
C THR A 58 -23.36 4.61 -4.82
N VAL A 59 -22.48 4.78 -3.82
CA VAL A 59 -21.55 3.71 -3.42
C VAL A 59 -22.26 2.47 -2.88
N LEU A 60 -23.37 2.64 -2.13
CA LEU A 60 -24.20 1.53 -1.67
C LEU A 60 -24.89 0.81 -2.84
N THR A 61 -25.33 1.56 -3.85
CA THR A 61 -25.97 0.98 -5.04
C THR A 61 -24.96 0.23 -5.90
N VAL A 62 -23.76 0.79 -6.13
CA VAL A 62 -22.64 0.12 -6.81
C VAL A 62 -22.38 -1.23 -6.15
N GLU A 63 -22.12 -1.21 -4.85
CA GLU A 63 -21.78 -2.39 -4.08
C GLU A 63 -22.91 -3.42 -4.07
N THR A 64 -24.16 -2.99 -3.90
CA THR A 64 -25.31 -3.89 -3.91
C THR A 64 -25.50 -4.57 -5.26
N HIS A 65 -25.31 -3.85 -6.35
CA HIS A 65 -25.43 -4.40 -7.69
C HIS A 65 -24.31 -5.42 -7.97
N LEU A 66 -23.05 -5.08 -7.70
CA LEU A 66 -21.93 -6.01 -7.88
C LEU A 66 -22.11 -7.30 -7.09
N ARG A 67 -22.64 -7.19 -5.87
CA ARG A 67 -22.97 -8.35 -5.04
C ARG A 67 -24.10 -9.19 -5.60
N ARG A 68 -25.12 -8.58 -6.22
CA ARG A 68 -26.26 -9.29 -6.81
C ARG A 68 -25.87 -10.08 -8.06
N GLU A 69 -25.00 -9.52 -8.89
CA GLU A 69 -24.52 -10.14 -10.13
C GLU A 69 -23.34 -11.12 -9.89
N GLY A 70 -22.88 -11.26 -8.64
CA GLY A 70 -21.79 -12.18 -8.30
C GLY A 70 -20.39 -11.69 -8.71
N HIS A 71 -20.23 -10.40 -9.00
CA HIS A 71 -18.94 -9.78 -9.30
C HIS A 71 -18.11 -9.52 -8.03
N PHE A 72 -16.79 -9.48 -8.19
CA PHE A 72 -15.89 -8.96 -7.17
C PHE A 72 -16.18 -7.48 -6.91
N VAL A 73 -16.29 -7.10 -5.63
CA VAL A 73 -16.43 -5.69 -5.23
C VAL A 73 -15.04 -5.12 -5.00
N PRO A 74 -14.52 -4.24 -5.88
CA PRO A 74 -13.26 -3.56 -5.63
C PRO A 74 -13.42 -2.55 -4.47
N PRO A 75 -12.32 -2.05 -3.90
CA PRO A 75 -12.38 -0.89 -3.01
C PRO A 75 -13.16 0.26 -3.65
N ILE A 76 -14.13 0.81 -2.91
CA ILE A 76 -14.96 1.93 -3.33
C ILE A 76 -14.66 3.11 -2.41
N MET A 77 -13.96 4.11 -2.95
CA MET A 77 -13.57 5.32 -2.24
C MET A 77 -14.66 6.39 -2.39
N ALA A 78 -15.34 6.73 -1.30
CA ALA A 78 -16.40 7.73 -1.27
C ALA A 78 -15.87 9.07 -0.75
N PHE A 79 -15.99 10.14 -1.53
CA PHE A 79 -15.56 11.47 -1.10
C PHE A 79 -16.48 11.98 0.01
N ASP A 80 -15.88 12.36 1.15
CA ASP A 80 -16.59 12.65 2.40
C ASP A 80 -15.88 13.73 3.23
N PRO A 81 -15.91 15.00 2.79
CA PRO A 81 -15.19 16.07 3.46
C PRO A 81 -15.67 16.36 4.89
N LYS A 82 -16.94 16.03 5.21
CA LYS A 82 -17.61 16.36 6.48
C LYS A 82 -17.93 15.13 7.35
N GLY A 83 -17.51 13.93 6.92
CA GLY A 83 -17.79 12.68 7.64
C GLY A 83 -19.24 12.19 7.56
N ASP A 84 -20.07 12.75 6.66
CA ASP A 84 -21.48 12.40 6.49
C ASP A 84 -21.63 10.99 5.89
N VAL A 85 -20.81 10.67 4.88
CA VAL A 85 -20.83 9.35 4.24
C VAL A 85 -20.38 8.29 5.23
N ALA A 86 -19.32 8.53 6.00
CA ALA A 86 -18.85 7.63 7.04
C ALA A 86 -19.93 7.32 8.09
N ARG A 87 -20.68 8.35 8.54
CA ARG A 87 -21.82 8.16 9.46
C ARG A 87 -22.93 7.32 8.82
N GLY A 88 -23.27 7.59 7.56
CA GLY A 88 -24.27 6.82 6.84
C GLY A 88 -23.88 5.36 6.61
N LEU A 89 -22.62 5.10 6.28
CA LEU A 89 -22.06 3.75 6.14
C LEU A 89 -22.09 2.99 7.46
N ALA A 90 -21.82 3.65 8.59
CA ALA A 90 -21.91 3.04 9.91
C ALA A 90 -23.34 2.63 10.28
N ALA A 91 -24.35 3.35 9.76
CA ALA A 91 -25.77 3.02 9.94
C ALA A 91 -26.28 1.96 8.95
N ALA A 92 -25.53 1.68 7.88
CA ALA A 92 -25.91 0.69 6.87
C ALA A 92 -25.62 -0.74 7.34
N THR A 93 -26.65 -1.59 7.34
CA THR A 93 -26.57 -2.96 7.87
C THR A 93 -25.96 -3.97 6.88
N GLU A 94 -25.97 -3.66 5.58
CA GLU A 94 -25.61 -4.60 4.51
C GLU A 94 -24.49 -4.09 3.59
N THR A 95 -23.38 -3.59 4.15
CA THR A 95 -22.18 -3.28 3.36
C THR A 95 -21.16 -4.42 3.34
N SER A 96 -20.43 -4.54 2.23
CA SER A 96 -19.33 -5.50 2.04
C SER A 96 -18.09 -5.15 2.87
N GLY A 97 -18.00 -3.93 3.39
CA GLY A 97 -16.81 -3.41 4.05
C GLY A 97 -15.75 -2.89 3.09
N MET A 98 -15.99 -2.95 1.77
CA MET A 98 -15.08 -2.43 0.74
C MET A 98 -15.29 -0.94 0.44
N ILE A 99 -16.28 -0.30 1.08
CA ILE A 99 -16.53 1.13 0.93
C ILE A 99 -15.77 1.90 2.01
N GLU A 100 -14.85 2.76 1.60
CA GLU A 100 -14.09 3.64 2.48
C GLU A 100 -14.39 5.11 2.18
N SER A 101 -14.65 5.91 3.21
CA SER A 101 -14.76 7.36 3.08
C SER A 101 -13.38 8.01 3.03
N PHE A 102 -13.14 8.97 2.14
CA PHE A 102 -11.88 9.72 2.06
C PHE A 102 -12.11 11.23 1.95
N GLY A 103 -11.04 12.01 2.12
CA GLY A 103 -11.07 13.47 1.92
C GLY A 103 -11.59 14.27 3.11
N ARG A 104 -11.63 13.67 4.32
CA ARG A 104 -12.01 14.37 5.55
C ARG A 104 -11.20 15.64 5.73
N GLN A 105 -11.89 16.75 5.94
CA GLN A 105 -11.25 18.04 6.13
C GLN A 105 -10.28 18.03 7.31
N GLU A 106 -10.62 17.35 8.41
CA GLU A 106 -9.73 17.25 9.58
C GLU A 106 -8.42 16.52 9.26
N ALA A 107 -8.48 15.52 8.38
CA ALA A 107 -7.28 14.83 7.89
C ALA A 107 -6.48 15.71 6.91
N MET A 108 -7.14 16.63 6.20
CA MET A 108 -6.49 17.60 5.32
C MET A 108 -5.83 18.76 6.07
N PHE A 109 -6.20 18.97 7.33
CA PHE A 109 -5.66 20.04 8.18
C PHE A 109 -4.68 19.56 9.25
N SER A 110 -4.16 18.33 9.16
CA SER A 110 -3.08 17.94 10.08
C SER A 110 -1.86 18.82 9.83
N PRO A 111 -1.16 19.30 10.88
CA PRO A 111 0.08 20.07 10.70
C PRO A 111 1.07 19.34 9.80
N GLU A 112 1.15 18.02 9.89
CA GLU A 112 2.03 17.21 9.03
C GLU A 112 1.62 17.22 7.55
N LEU A 113 0.33 17.25 7.21
CA LEU A 113 -0.13 17.32 5.81
C LEU A 113 -0.14 18.75 5.27
N VAL A 114 -0.38 19.75 6.14
CA VAL A 114 -0.42 21.17 5.80
C VAL A 114 0.99 21.75 5.66
N LEU A 115 1.90 21.37 6.54
CA LEU A 115 3.30 21.79 6.49
C LEU A 115 4.12 20.88 5.56
N GLN A 116 3.68 19.63 5.34
CA GLN A 116 4.42 18.61 4.60
C GLN A 116 5.86 18.42 5.10
N ASP A 117 6.20 18.84 6.33
CA ASP A 117 7.58 19.03 6.79
C ASP A 117 8.46 17.79 6.58
N ASN A 118 7.93 16.59 6.83
CA ASN A 118 8.69 15.36 6.60
C ASN A 118 8.88 15.08 5.10
N LEU A 119 7.84 15.23 4.28
CA LEU A 119 7.93 14.99 2.84
C LEU A 119 8.86 16.02 2.18
N ASP A 120 8.74 17.30 2.55
CA ASP A 120 9.60 18.38 2.08
C ASP A 120 11.04 18.19 2.55
N ARG A 121 11.26 17.76 3.79
CA ARG A 121 12.60 17.45 4.29
C ARG A 121 13.26 16.33 3.50
N LEU A 122 12.52 15.24 3.23
CA LEU A 122 13.03 14.13 2.42
C LEU A 122 13.27 14.54 0.95
N ALA A 123 12.30 15.23 0.34
CA ALA A 123 12.40 15.71 -1.04
C ALA A 123 13.56 16.72 -1.21
N ARG A 124 13.78 17.59 -0.22
CA ARG A 124 14.93 18.49 -0.16
C ARG A 124 16.24 17.72 -0.14
N THR A 125 16.35 16.67 0.67
CA THR A 125 17.58 15.85 0.70
C THR A 125 17.85 15.17 -0.63
N VAL A 126 16.82 14.60 -1.27
CA VAL A 126 16.94 14.01 -2.61
C VAL A 126 17.42 15.06 -3.62
N HIS A 127 16.83 16.25 -3.62
CA HIS A 127 17.17 17.32 -4.54
C HIS A 127 18.59 17.87 -4.32
N GLU A 128 18.98 18.15 -3.08
CA GLU A 128 20.33 18.66 -2.79
C GLU A 128 21.40 17.63 -3.15
N GLY A 129 21.14 16.33 -2.95
CA GLY A 129 22.04 15.26 -3.42
C GLY A 129 22.21 15.25 -4.94
N TYR A 130 21.13 15.49 -5.70
CA TYR A 130 21.20 15.70 -7.15
C TYR A 130 22.04 16.93 -7.53
N VAL A 131 21.85 18.06 -6.86
CA VAL A 131 22.63 19.28 -7.11
C VAL A 131 24.12 19.02 -6.86
N GLU A 132 24.48 18.41 -5.73
CA GLU A 132 25.86 18.08 -5.39
C GLU A 132 26.52 17.16 -6.42
N GLU A 133 25.80 16.13 -6.90
CA GLU A 133 26.27 15.24 -7.95
C GLU A 133 26.57 16.02 -9.24
N ARG A 134 25.66 16.91 -9.66
CA ARG A 134 25.80 17.68 -10.92
C ARG A 134 26.95 18.69 -10.85
N LEU A 135 27.16 19.31 -9.70
CA LEU A 135 28.31 20.18 -9.48
C LEU A 135 29.62 19.39 -9.51
N ARG A 136 29.63 18.14 -9.00
CA ARG A 136 30.79 17.24 -9.08
C ARG A 136 31.09 16.81 -10.52
N ASP A 137 30.05 16.61 -11.34
CA ASP A 137 30.15 16.35 -12.79
C ASP A 137 30.64 17.58 -13.59
N GLY A 138 30.89 18.72 -12.92
CA GLY A 138 31.44 19.94 -13.52
C GLY A 138 30.39 20.91 -14.06
N GLU A 139 29.10 20.68 -13.78
CA GLU A 139 28.05 21.65 -14.11
C GLU A 139 28.10 22.86 -13.18
N GLN A 140 27.62 24.00 -13.66
CA GLN A 140 27.56 25.23 -12.85
C GLN A 140 26.20 25.37 -12.18
N LEU A 141 26.20 25.80 -10.92
CA LEU A 141 24.98 26.19 -10.21
C LEU A 141 24.26 27.31 -10.98
N ALA A 142 22.94 27.29 -10.98
CA ALA A 142 22.07 28.21 -11.73
C ALA A 142 22.21 28.15 -13.27
N SER A 143 22.92 27.15 -13.82
CA SER A 143 22.96 26.92 -15.28
C SER A 143 21.59 26.56 -15.87
N ARG A 144 20.68 26.03 -15.05
CA ARG A 144 19.29 25.71 -15.40
C ARG A 144 18.40 25.80 -14.16
N PRO A 145 17.07 25.95 -14.33
CA PRO A 145 16.14 26.09 -13.21
C PRO A 145 16.14 24.91 -12.23
N THR A 146 16.51 23.70 -12.68
CA THR A 146 16.61 22.51 -11.83
C THR A 146 17.93 22.41 -11.07
N LEU A 147 18.92 23.26 -11.36
CA LEU A 147 20.21 23.34 -10.66
C LEU A 147 20.28 24.58 -9.78
N LEU A 148 19.25 24.77 -8.98
CA LEU A 148 19.21 25.73 -7.89
C LEU A 148 19.07 24.97 -6.57
N HIS A 149 19.51 25.56 -5.47
CA HIS A 149 19.21 25.05 -4.13
C HIS A 149 17.71 25.09 -3.86
N TRP A 150 17.24 24.25 -2.94
CA TRP A 150 15.81 24.01 -2.68
C TRP A 150 14.97 25.28 -2.52
N ASP A 151 15.48 26.25 -1.77
CA ASP A 151 14.74 27.48 -1.45
C ASP A 151 14.53 28.41 -2.67
N ALA A 152 15.30 28.21 -3.74
CA ALA A 152 15.22 28.98 -4.98
C ALA A 152 14.51 28.22 -6.12
N LEU A 153 14.04 26.99 -5.88
CA LEU A 153 13.30 26.22 -6.87
C LEU A 153 11.90 26.78 -7.11
N THR A 154 11.43 26.62 -8.34
CA THR A 154 10.01 26.78 -8.66
C THR A 154 9.18 25.67 -8.02
N GLU A 155 7.91 25.95 -7.72
CA GLU A 155 7.02 24.96 -7.10
C GLU A 155 6.89 23.66 -7.89
N SER A 156 6.83 23.75 -9.23
CA SER A 156 6.76 22.58 -10.09
C SER A 156 7.95 21.63 -9.91
N VAL A 157 9.15 22.14 -9.63
CA VAL A 157 10.35 21.30 -9.42
C VAL A 157 10.35 20.72 -8.01
N ARG A 158 9.84 21.46 -7.02
CA ARG A 158 9.64 20.91 -5.67
C ARG A 158 8.60 19.80 -5.66
N ASP A 159 7.49 19.99 -6.39
CA ASP A 159 6.45 18.98 -6.58
C ASP A 159 6.98 17.71 -7.27
N ASP A 160 7.84 17.85 -8.29
CA ASP A 160 8.48 16.70 -8.94
C ASP A 160 9.29 15.86 -7.94
N ASN A 161 10.02 16.51 -7.03
CA ASN A 161 10.80 15.83 -5.99
C ASN A 161 9.91 15.21 -4.91
N ARG A 162 8.88 15.94 -4.43
CA ARG A 162 7.89 15.40 -3.49
C ARG A 162 7.22 14.15 -4.04
N ALA A 163 6.80 14.17 -5.31
CA ALA A 163 6.19 13.03 -5.97
C ALA A 163 7.14 11.82 -6.10
N ALA A 164 8.45 12.06 -6.25
CA ALA A 164 9.45 10.99 -6.24
C ALA A 164 9.59 10.35 -4.85
N THR A 165 9.64 11.19 -3.81
CA THR A 165 9.77 10.78 -2.42
C THR A 165 8.53 10.06 -1.90
N ASP A 166 7.34 10.54 -2.23
CA ASP A 166 6.07 9.89 -1.85
C ASP A 166 6.02 8.43 -2.33
N HIS A 167 6.60 8.15 -3.50
CA HIS A 167 6.69 6.80 -4.05
C HIS A 167 7.67 5.87 -3.29
N HIS A 168 8.55 6.39 -2.41
CA HIS A 168 9.50 5.55 -1.67
C HIS A 168 8.81 4.52 -0.77
N GLY A 169 7.69 4.87 -0.14
CA GLY A 169 6.93 3.93 0.70
C GLY A 169 6.36 2.75 -0.09
N LEU A 170 5.97 2.98 -1.35
CA LEU A 170 5.50 1.92 -2.26
C LEU A 170 6.63 0.96 -2.63
N LYS A 171 7.82 1.48 -2.95
CA LYS A 171 9.01 0.66 -3.24
C LYS A 171 9.43 -0.20 -2.04
N VAL A 172 9.40 0.36 -0.82
CA VAL A 172 9.64 -0.41 0.41
C VAL A 172 8.66 -1.59 0.52
N ARG A 173 7.39 -1.37 0.19
CA ARG A 173 6.37 -2.43 0.20
C ARG A 173 6.58 -3.47 -0.89
N GLU A 174 7.00 -3.08 -2.10
CA GLU A 174 7.32 -4.01 -3.19
C GLU A 174 8.45 -4.98 -2.81
N LEU A 175 9.42 -4.52 -2.02
CA LEU A 175 10.50 -5.35 -1.48
C LEU A 175 10.08 -6.27 -0.33
N GLY A 176 8.80 -6.25 0.08
CA GLY A 176 8.32 -6.95 1.27
C GLY A 176 8.83 -6.35 2.60
N ALA A 177 9.51 -5.20 2.55
CA ALA A 177 10.02 -4.50 3.73
C ALA A 177 8.94 -3.63 4.39
N VAL A 178 9.20 -3.24 5.63
CA VAL A 178 8.29 -2.42 6.43
C VAL A 178 9.05 -1.26 7.07
N LEU A 179 8.31 -0.21 7.42
CA LEU A 179 8.83 0.92 8.18
C LEU A 179 8.56 0.68 9.66
N CYS A 180 9.58 0.76 10.49
CA CYS A 180 9.46 0.73 11.95
C CYS A 180 10.09 1.98 12.58
N PRO A 181 9.73 2.37 13.82
CA PRO A 181 10.41 3.45 14.52
C PRO A 181 11.92 3.20 14.59
N SER A 182 12.71 4.25 14.38
CA SER A 182 14.16 4.12 14.29
C SER A 182 14.78 3.63 15.59
N ALA A 183 15.58 2.56 15.49
CA ALA A 183 16.27 1.99 16.63
C ALA A 183 17.26 2.98 17.27
N GLU A 184 18.01 3.71 16.44
CA GLU A 184 18.93 4.75 16.88
C GLU A 184 18.20 5.87 17.64
N ARG A 185 17.08 6.36 17.09
CA ARG A 185 16.33 7.48 17.67
C ARG A 185 15.62 7.12 18.98
N PHE A 186 15.13 5.89 19.11
CA PHE A 186 14.32 5.45 20.23
C PHE A 186 15.05 4.49 21.19
N GLY A 187 16.33 4.20 20.96
CA GLY A 187 17.16 3.36 21.84
C GLY A 187 16.84 1.86 21.78
N PHE A 188 16.30 1.38 20.65
CA PHE A 188 16.12 -0.06 20.43
C PHE A 188 17.43 -0.73 19.98
N PRO A 189 17.51 -2.08 20.04
CA PRO A 189 18.64 -2.80 19.45
C PRO A 189 18.85 -2.42 17.98
N PRO A 190 20.11 -2.27 17.52
CA PRO A 190 20.40 -1.96 16.13
C PRO A 190 19.74 -2.95 15.17
N VAL A 191 19.14 -2.42 14.11
CA VAL A 191 18.54 -3.23 13.05
C VAL A 191 19.54 -3.44 11.93
N PRO A 192 19.52 -4.59 11.23
CA PRO A 192 20.34 -4.81 10.05
C PRO A 192 20.07 -3.73 9.00
N GLU A 193 21.13 -3.26 8.33
CA GLU A 193 20.97 -2.34 7.21
C GLU A 193 20.21 -3.01 6.08
N PHE A 194 19.10 -2.40 5.66
CA PHE A 194 18.32 -2.89 4.54
C PHE A 194 19.04 -2.60 3.22
N SER A 195 19.30 -3.66 2.46
CA SER A 195 19.83 -3.56 1.10
C SER A 195 19.04 -4.49 0.18
N PRO A 196 18.46 -3.98 -0.93
CA PRO A 196 17.76 -4.82 -1.90
C PRO A 196 18.74 -5.79 -2.58
N SER A 197 18.24 -6.95 -3.02
CA SER A 197 19.03 -7.83 -3.90
C SER A 197 19.35 -7.10 -5.22
N PRO A 198 20.40 -7.51 -5.96
CA PRO A 198 20.71 -6.91 -7.26
C PRO A 198 19.52 -6.94 -8.22
N GLU A 199 18.75 -8.02 -8.23
CA GLU A 199 17.56 -8.18 -9.08
C GLU A 199 16.45 -7.21 -8.66
N ALA A 200 16.14 -7.16 -7.36
CA ALA A 200 15.12 -6.26 -6.82
C ALA A 200 15.51 -4.78 -7.01
N LEU A 201 16.80 -4.46 -6.93
CA LEU A 201 17.31 -3.12 -7.21
C LEU A 201 17.06 -2.71 -8.67
N GLU A 202 17.29 -3.60 -9.64
CA GLU A 202 17.00 -3.31 -11.06
C GLU A 202 15.50 -3.15 -11.31
N GLU A 203 14.66 -4.01 -10.73
CA GLU A 203 13.20 -3.90 -10.87
C GLU A 203 12.67 -2.56 -10.35
N LEU A 204 13.16 -2.12 -9.19
CA LEU A 204 12.78 -0.83 -8.62
C LEU A 204 13.37 0.36 -9.40
N ALA A 205 14.56 0.22 -9.98
CA ALA A 205 15.14 1.24 -10.83
C ALA A 205 14.32 1.41 -12.12
N ILE A 206 13.85 0.31 -12.72
CA ILE A 206 12.89 0.33 -13.84
C ILE A 206 11.59 1.03 -13.43
N ALA A 207 11.03 0.66 -12.27
CA ALA A 207 9.80 1.26 -11.75
C ALA A 207 9.96 2.76 -11.52
N GLU A 208 11.11 3.19 -10.99
CA GLU A 208 11.42 4.60 -10.76
C GLU A 208 11.56 5.39 -12.07
N HIS A 209 12.27 4.83 -13.04
CA HIS A 209 12.41 5.45 -14.36
C HIS A 209 11.06 5.59 -15.07
N ASN A 210 10.22 4.55 -15.01
CA ASN A 210 8.87 4.58 -15.59
C ASN A 210 8.00 5.64 -14.91
N ARG A 211 8.06 5.77 -13.58
CA ARG A 211 7.37 6.82 -12.83
C ARG A 211 7.85 8.21 -13.23
N TRP A 212 9.17 8.41 -13.34
CA TRP A 212 9.76 9.68 -13.78
C TRP A 212 9.33 10.04 -15.21
N CYS A 213 9.39 9.08 -16.13
CA CYS A 213 8.89 9.23 -17.50
C CYS A 213 7.41 9.60 -17.51
N ALA A 214 6.60 8.94 -16.68
CA ALA A 214 5.17 9.22 -16.59
C ALA A 214 4.88 10.66 -16.18
N ASN A 215 5.56 11.16 -15.14
CA ASN A 215 5.43 12.55 -14.72
C ASN A 215 5.81 13.51 -15.87
N ARG A 216 6.95 13.25 -16.53
CA ARG A 216 7.41 14.07 -17.66
C ARG A 216 6.42 14.09 -18.82
N TYR A 217 5.90 12.94 -19.25
CA TYR A 217 4.89 12.87 -20.31
C TYR A 217 3.61 13.61 -19.91
N LEU A 218 3.12 13.43 -18.68
CA LEU A 218 1.95 14.15 -18.19
C LEU A 218 2.15 15.67 -18.18
N ALA A 219 3.36 16.14 -17.90
CA ALA A 219 3.75 17.55 -17.99
C ALA A 219 4.04 18.03 -19.44
N GLY A 220 3.88 17.19 -20.45
CA GLY A 220 4.05 17.54 -21.87
C GLY A 220 5.46 17.41 -22.42
N TRP A 221 6.36 16.73 -21.70
CA TRP A 221 7.68 16.44 -22.21
C TRP A 221 7.68 15.35 -23.28
N HIS A 222 8.61 15.45 -24.21
CA HIS A 222 8.78 14.54 -25.33
C HIS A 222 10.23 14.10 -25.48
N HIS A 223 10.41 12.88 -25.99
CA HIS A 223 11.73 12.37 -26.31
C HIS A 223 12.39 13.18 -27.45
N ALA A 224 13.66 13.56 -27.24
CA ALA A 224 14.54 14.00 -28.31
C ALA A 224 16.01 13.72 -27.95
N LYS A 225 16.86 13.51 -28.96
CA LYS A 225 18.30 13.22 -28.77
C LYS A 225 19.07 14.29 -28.00
N THR A 226 18.59 15.53 -28.01
CA THR A 226 19.20 16.66 -27.32
C THR A 226 18.18 17.28 -26.39
N ARG A 227 18.60 17.54 -25.16
CA ARG A 227 17.77 18.17 -24.14
C ARG A 227 17.49 19.63 -24.52
N ASP A 228 16.23 20.04 -24.41
CA ASP A 228 15.77 21.42 -24.62
C ASP A 228 14.57 21.68 -23.70
N ASP A 229 14.83 22.28 -22.55
CA ASP A 229 13.82 22.49 -21.51
C ASP A 229 12.74 23.50 -21.94
N ALA A 230 13.08 24.47 -22.81
CA ALA A 230 12.11 25.45 -23.32
C ALA A 230 11.08 24.81 -24.25
N ARG A 231 11.46 23.71 -24.91
CA ARG A 231 10.59 22.90 -25.77
C ARG A 231 10.13 21.60 -25.13
N PHE A 232 10.39 21.41 -23.84
CA PHE A 232 10.05 20.19 -23.10
C PHE A 232 10.63 18.92 -23.74
N LEU A 233 11.89 18.95 -24.15
CA LEU A 233 12.57 17.81 -24.79
C LEU A 233 13.62 17.19 -23.88
N HIS A 234 13.60 15.86 -23.73
CA HIS A 234 14.58 15.14 -22.91
C HIS A 234 15.06 13.83 -23.58
N PRO A 235 16.37 13.53 -23.55
CA PRO A 235 16.93 12.32 -24.17
C PRO A 235 16.57 11.02 -23.44
N ASP A 236 16.44 11.07 -22.12
CA ASP A 236 16.18 9.87 -21.31
C ASP A 236 14.70 9.42 -21.32
N LEU A 237 13.83 10.06 -22.11
CA LEU A 237 12.44 9.62 -22.31
C LEU A 237 12.35 8.43 -23.27
N VAL A 238 13.02 7.35 -22.90
CA VAL A 238 13.09 6.08 -23.62
C VAL A 238 12.88 4.93 -22.62
N GLU A 239 12.69 3.72 -23.11
CA GLU A 239 12.65 2.52 -22.26
C GLU A 239 13.93 2.39 -21.44
N TYR A 240 13.83 1.90 -20.19
CA TYR A 240 14.95 1.79 -19.26
C TYR A 240 16.15 1.04 -19.87
N GLN A 241 15.90 -0.01 -20.66
CA GLN A 241 16.95 -0.81 -21.30
C GLN A 241 17.77 -0.02 -22.32
N ALA A 242 17.19 1.03 -22.91
CA ALA A 242 17.86 1.90 -23.89
C ALA A 242 18.67 3.05 -23.25
N LEU A 243 18.58 3.21 -21.92
CA LEU A 243 19.38 4.18 -21.20
C LEU A 243 20.86 3.83 -21.20
N THR A 244 21.69 4.87 -21.11
CA THR A 244 23.10 4.70 -20.76
C THR A 244 23.23 4.18 -19.33
N GLU A 245 24.31 3.45 -19.02
CA GLU A 245 24.55 2.99 -17.63
C GLU A 245 24.66 4.15 -16.63
N ALA A 246 25.19 5.30 -17.08
CA ALA A 246 25.22 6.51 -16.25
C ALA A 246 23.81 7.02 -15.91
N ALA A 247 22.84 6.90 -16.83
CA ALA A 247 21.45 7.27 -16.56
C ALA A 247 20.77 6.24 -15.63
N LYS A 248 20.90 4.94 -15.90
CA LYS A 248 20.37 3.88 -15.02
C LYS A 248 20.89 3.96 -13.59
N ASN A 249 22.17 4.30 -13.43
CA ASN A 249 22.76 4.47 -12.10
C ASN A 249 22.05 5.54 -11.28
N LYS A 250 21.45 6.57 -11.88
CA LYS A 250 20.69 7.59 -11.13
C LYS A 250 19.45 6.99 -10.48
N ASP A 251 18.73 6.11 -11.19
CA ASP A 251 17.56 5.42 -10.67
C ASP A 251 17.96 4.43 -9.55
N ARG A 252 19.06 3.69 -9.75
CA ARG A 252 19.61 2.77 -8.74
C ARG A 252 20.03 3.51 -7.47
N GLU A 253 20.74 4.62 -7.58
CA GLU A 253 21.18 5.40 -6.42
C GLU A 253 19.98 6.00 -5.66
N GLN A 254 18.93 6.44 -6.35
CA GLN A 254 17.69 6.85 -5.70
C GLN A 254 17.06 5.72 -4.88
N VAL A 255 17.05 4.49 -5.41
CA VAL A 255 16.53 3.32 -4.68
C VAL A 255 17.40 2.99 -3.47
N LYS A 256 18.74 3.01 -3.61
CA LYS A 256 19.68 2.76 -2.51
C LYS A 256 19.60 3.80 -1.39
N ALA A 257 19.24 5.04 -1.72
CA ALA A 257 19.13 6.11 -0.73
C ALA A 257 17.90 5.96 0.21
N ILE A 258 16.90 5.16 -0.17
CA ILE A 258 15.62 5.05 0.55
C ILE A 258 15.78 4.76 2.05
N PRO A 259 16.60 3.79 2.51
CA PRO A 259 16.74 3.51 3.94
C PRO A 259 17.32 4.69 4.73
N ALA A 260 18.31 5.38 4.17
CA ALA A 260 18.92 6.54 4.80
C ALA A 260 17.93 7.71 4.90
N LEU A 261 17.14 7.94 3.85
CA LEU A 261 16.08 8.96 3.82
C LEU A 261 15.06 8.73 4.94
N PHE A 262 14.49 7.52 5.05
CA PHE A 262 13.53 7.22 6.12
C PHE A 262 14.12 7.39 7.53
N ARG A 263 15.41 7.10 7.72
CA ARG A 263 16.10 7.29 9.02
C ARG A 263 16.11 8.75 9.45
N MET A 264 16.19 9.70 8.52
CA MET A 264 16.17 11.13 8.82
C MET A 264 14.86 11.60 9.45
N ILE A 265 13.75 10.92 9.15
CA ILE A 265 12.44 11.17 9.77
C ILE A 265 12.15 10.24 10.95
N GLY A 266 13.15 9.48 11.41
CA GLY A 266 13.08 8.59 12.56
C GLY A 266 12.42 7.24 12.27
N MET A 267 12.53 6.75 11.04
CA MET A 267 12.01 5.44 10.64
C MET A 267 13.14 4.57 10.08
N ASP A 268 13.20 3.29 10.45
CA ASP A 268 14.07 2.31 9.81
C ASP A 268 13.28 1.47 8.80
N VAL A 269 13.93 1.11 7.69
CA VAL A 269 13.43 0.14 6.73
C VAL A 269 13.96 -1.23 7.12
N VAL A 270 13.08 -2.21 7.33
CA VAL A 270 13.49 -3.56 7.77
C VAL A 270 12.70 -4.65 7.05
N LEU A 271 13.30 -5.82 6.89
CA LEU A 271 12.57 -7.03 6.51
C LEU A 271 11.87 -7.58 7.77
N PRO A 272 10.53 -7.73 7.74
CA PRO A 272 9.80 -8.20 8.90
C PRO A 272 9.99 -9.70 9.11
N HIS A 273 9.84 -10.16 10.36
CA HIS A 273 9.63 -11.57 10.64
C HIS A 273 8.23 -12.00 10.19
N HIS A 274 8.12 -13.17 9.57
CA HIS A 274 6.82 -13.70 9.17
C HIS A 274 6.33 -14.71 10.20
N ILE A 275 5.18 -14.41 10.81
CA ILE A 275 4.51 -15.29 11.76
C ILE A 275 3.24 -15.77 11.08
N THR A 276 3.04 -17.08 11.00
CA THR A 276 1.80 -17.66 10.47
C THR A 276 0.99 -18.27 11.60
N VAL A 277 -0.30 -17.94 11.64
CA VAL A 277 -1.29 -18.55 12.53
C VAL A 277 -2.39 -19.12 11.67
N THR A 278 -2.73 -20.37 11.90
CA THR A 278 -3.78 -21.05 11.16
C THR A 278 -4.65 -21.87 12.09
N ALA A 279 -5.96 -21.79 11.91
CA ALA A 279 -6.89 -22.63 12.66
C ALA A 279 -7.16 -23.95 11.92
N GLY A 280 -7.18 -25.06 12.67
CA GLY A 280 -7.56 -26.36 12.13
C GLY A 280 -9.06 -26.51 11.82
N THR A 281 -9.91 -25.66 12.40
CA THR A 281 -11.37 -25.66 12.18
C THR A 281 -11.96 -24.23 12.22
N GLU A 282 -13.10 -24.01 11.57
CA GLU A 282 -13.80 -22.70 11.60
C GLU A 282 -14.31 -22.32 13.00
N THR A 283 -14.45 -23.28 13.90
CA THR A 283 -14.88 -23.04 15.30
C THR A 283 -13.72 -22.98 16.29
N ALA A 284 -12.46 -23.01 15.80
CA ALA A 284 -11.30 -23.02 16.68
C ALA A 284 -11.23 -21.73 17.51
N THR A 285 -10.91 -21.89 18.80
CA THR A 285 -10.67 -20.80 19.75
C THR A 285 -9.28 -20.91 20.32
N LEU A 286 -8.62 -19.78 20.61
CA LEU A 286 -7.35 -19.79 21.34
C LEU A 286 -7.62 -20.02 22.83
N ASP A 287 -7.21 -21.17 23.37
CA ASP A 287 -7.26 -21.43 24.80
C ASP A 287 -6.24 -20.56 25.58
N ALA A 288 -6.20 -20.67 26.92
CA ALA A 288 -5.29 -19.84 27.71
C ALA A 288 -3.81 -20.10 27.42
N ALA A 289 -3.43 -21.37 27.17
CA ALA A 289 -2.05 -21.73 26.91
C ALA A 289 -1.60 -21.23 25.53
N ALA A 290 -2.42 -21.45 24.50
CA ALA A 290 -2.15 -20.98 23.15
C ALA A 290 -2.10 -19.45 23.05
N ARG A 291 -2.94 -18.73 23.81
CA ARG A 291 -2.85 -17.26 23.92
C ARG A 291 -1.54 -16.81 24.55
N GLN A 292 -1.12 -17.47 25.62
CA GLN A 292 0.13 -17.14 26.29
C GLN A 292 1.34 -17.40 25.37
N GLU A 293 1.33 -18.51 24.65
CA GLU A 293 2.38 -18.85 23.69
C GLU A 293 2.44 -17.84 22.54
N LEU A 294 1.29 -17.55 21.90
CA LEU A 294 1.22 -16.54 20.85
C LEU A 294 1.69 -15.17 21.35
N ALA A 295 1.25 -14.71 22.52
CA ALA A 295 1.70 -13.44 23.10
C ALA A 295 3.22 -13.43 23.32
N ALA A 296 3.82 -14.53 23.80
CA ALA A 296 5.26 -14.64 23.97
C ALA A 296 6.00 -14.59 22.62
N THR A 297 5.47 -15.24 21.58
CA THR A 297 6.02 -15.20 20.23
C THR A 297 5.96 -13.78 19.64
N LEU A 298 4.81 -13.12 19.73
CA LEU A 298 4.64 -11.75 19.22
C LEU A 298 5.56 -10.77 19.96
N ALA A 299 5.66 -10.86 21.29
CA ALA A 299 6.57 -10.05 22.09
C ALA A 299 8.05 -10.28 21.72
N ARG A 300 8.44 -11.52 21.44
CA ARG A 300 9.82 -11.86 21.05
C ARG A 300 10.22 -11.20 19.73
N TRP A 301 9.29 -11.11 18.79
CA TRP A 301 9.53 -10.66 17.42
C TRP A 301 8.98 -9.26 17.12
N GLN A 302 8.50 -8.54 18.14
CA GLN A 302 7.98 -7.18 18.00
C GLN A 302 9.01 -6.20 17.41
N HIS A 303 10.30 -6.46 17.66
CA HIS A 303 11.42 -5.73 17.06
C HIS A 303 12.21 -6.61 16.07
N PRO A 304 12.65 -6.06 14.93
CA PRO A 304 12.38 -4.71 14.48
C PRO A 304 10.96 -4.51 13.94
N ALA A 305 10.37 -5.57 13.39
CA ALA A 305 8.97 -5.65 13.00
C ALA A 305 8.59 -7.11 12.69
N PHE A 306 7.29 -7.42 12.72
CA PHE A 306 6.74 -8.67 12.22
C PHE A 306 5.46 -8.47 11.41
N VAL A 307 5.15 -9.47 10.58
CA VAL A 307 3.90 -9.59 9.83
C VAL A 307 3.21 -10.88 10.24
N LEU A 308 2.01 -10.78 10.80
CA LEU A 308 1.15 -11.93 11.04
C LEU A 308 0.38 -12.29 9.76
N SER A 309 0.52 -13.54 9.31
CA SER A 309 -0.22 -14.12 8.19
C SER A 309 -1.26 -15.11 8.71
N THR A 310 -2.55 -14.83 8.49
CA THR A 310 -3.64 -15.67 9.01
C THR A 310 -4.95 -15.49 8.25
N GLY A 311 -5.94 -16.34 8.51
CA GLY A 311 -7.29 -16.24 7.99
C GLY A 311 -8.20 -15.32 8.82
N LEU A 312 -9.51 -15.38 8.57
CA LEU A 312 -10.54 -14.70 9.36
C LEU A 312 -11.72 -15.61 9.73
N SER A 313 -11.67 -16.87 9.30
CA SER A 313 -12.79 -17.79 9.36
C SER A 313 -13.10 -18.21 10.79
N SER A 314 -12.06 -18.37 11.62
CA SER A 314 -12.21 -18.83 13.01
C SER A 314 -12.04 -17.71 14.06
N PRO A 315 -12.65 -17.85 15.24
CA PRO A 315 -12.39 -16.98 16.38
C PRO A 315 -10.90 -16.91 16.77
N ALA A 316 -10.17 -18.02 16.68
CA ALA A 316 -8.74 -18.08 16.95
C ALA A 316 -7.92 -17.16 16.04
N GLU A 317 -8.17 -17.18 14.73
CA GLU A 317 -7.46 -16.36 13.76
C GLU A 317 -7.76 -14.87 13.96
N ARG A 318 -9.03 -14.51 14.19
CA ARG A 318 -9.42 -13.12 14.48
C ARG A 318 -8.76 -12.60 15.75
N GLN A 319 -8.74 -13.41 16.81
CA GLN A 319 -8.07 -13.05 18.05
C GLN A 319 -6.55 -12.91 17.85
N ALA A 320 -5.93 -13.77 17.02
CA ALA A 320 -4.52 -13.61 16.67
C ALA A 320 -4.24 -12.29 15.92
N CYS A 321 -5.12 -11.87 15.00
CA CYS A 321 -5.02 -10.57 14.35
C CYS A 321 -5.04 -9.42 15.36
N LEU A 322 -5.98 -9.45 16.30
CA LEU A 322 -6.08 -8.40 17.32
C LEU A 322 -4.83 -8.35 18.20
N MET A 323 -4.35 -9.51 18.67
CA MET A 323 -3.11 -9.60 19.44
C MET A 323 -1.92 -9.05 18.63
N ALA A 324 -1.76 -9.44 17.37
CA ALA A 324 -0.68 -8.91 16.53
C ALA A 324 -0.71 -7.38 16.40
N LEU A 325 -1.91 -6.79 16.25
CA LEU A 325 -2.08 -5.34 16.21
C LEU A 325 -1.72 -4.67 17.55
N GLU A 326 -2.06 -5.28 18.69
CA GLU A 326 -1.69 -4.79 20.02
C GLU A 326 -0.17 -4.75 20.24
N PHE A 327 0.57 -5.70 19.66
CA PHE A 327 2.03 -5.74 19.66
C PHE A 327 2.67 -4.88 18.56
N GLY A 328 1.89 -4.08 17.81
CA GLY A 328 2.38 -3.20 16.76
C GLY A 328 2.78 -3.92 15.45
N GLY A 329 2.35 -5.16 15.27
CA GLY A 329 2.58 -5.95 14.07
C GLY A 329 1.70 -5.56 12.89
N HIS A 330 2.13 -5.97 11.69
CA HIS A 330 1.35 -5.82 10.47
C HIS A 330 0.55 -7.09 10.15
N LEU A 331 -0.57 -6.96 9.43
CA LEU A 331 -1.40 -8.09 9.04
C LEU A 331 -1.33 -8.38 7.54
N ARG A 332 -1.23 -9.66 7.19
CA ARG A 332 -1.40 -10.22 5.85
C ARG A 332 -2.51 -11.28 5.91
N LEU A 333 -3.69 -10.97 5.40
CA LEU A 333 -4.83 -11.88 5.45
C LEU A 333 -4.79 -12.86 4.28
N ARG A 334 -4.99 -14.14 4.55
CA ARG A 334 -5.13 -15.21 3.55
C ARG A 334 -6.57 -15.70 3.58
N LEU A 335 -7.37 -15.30 2.60
CA LEU A 335 -8.79 -15.62 2.56
C LEU A 335 -9.04 -16.68 1.49
N ALA A 336 -9.66 -17.79 1.87
CA ALA A 336 -10.05 -18.87 0.95
C ALA A 336 -11.23 -18.46 0.04
N GLU A 337 -11.95 -17.42 0.43
CA GLU A 337 -13.11 -16.87 -0.25
C GLU A 337 -13.04 -15.33 -0.15
N PRO A 338 -13.80 -14.60 -0.99
CA PRO A 338 -13.91 -13.15 -0.83
C PRO A 338 -14.31 -12.78 0.60
N SER A 339 -13.72 -11.72 1.16
CA SER A 339 -13.93 -11.27 2.56
C SER A 339 -15.41 -11.10 2.93
N GLN A 340 -16.24 -10.82 1.93
CA GLN A 340 -17.69 -10.68 2.05
C GLN A 340 -18.39 -11.97 2.46
N SER A 341 -17.94 -13.10 1.93
CA SER A 341 -18.50 -14.42 2.24
C SER A 341 -18.25 -14.77 3.71
N THR A 342 -17.07 -14.40 4.22
CA THR A 342 -16.72 -14.57 5.63
C THR A 342 -17.59 -13.67 6.50
N LEU A 343 -17.74 -12.38 6.14
CA LEU A 343 -18.62 -11.45 6.87
C LEU A 343 -20.09 -11.88 6.92
N ARG A 344 -20.61 -12.51 5.85
CA ARG A 344 -22.00 -13.00 5.80
C ARG A 344 -22.26 -14.13 6.79
N ARG A 345 -21.28 -15.02 6.97
CA ARG A 345 -21.38 -16.18 7.86
C ARG A 345 -21.31 -15.81 9.35
N LEU A 346 -20.80 -14.61 9.65
CA LEU A 346 -20.60 -14.15 11.02
C LEU A 346 -21.82 -13.43 11.61
N PRO A 347 -22.07 -13.59 12.92
CA PRO A 347 -23.03 -12.79 13.68
C PRO A 347 -22.74 -11.29 13.56
N GLU A 348 -23.76 -10.44 13.64
CA GLU A 348 -23.64 -8.98 13.47
C GLU A 348 -22.57 -8.35 14.39
N ALA A 349 -22.49 -8.80 15.64
CA ALA A 349 -21.49 -8.33 16.60
C ALA A 349 -20.03 -8.60 16.15
N GLU A 350 -19.79 -9.71 15.45
CA GLU A 350 -18.46 -10.11 14.98
C GLU A 350 -18.07 -9.43 13.65
N ARG A 351 -19.05 -8.93 12.88
CA ARG A 351 -18.80 -8.23 11.61
C ARG A 351 -18.01 -6.93 11.79
N ALA A 352 -18.28 -6.20 12.86
CA ALA A 352 -17.58 -4.94 13.14
C ALA A 352 -16.08 -5.18 13.40
N GLU A 353 -15.76 -6.23 14.15
CA GLU A 353 -14.38 -6.65 14.42
C GLU A 353 -13.66 -7.05 13.12
N VAL A 354 -14.30 -7.90 12.31
CA VAL A 354 -13.70 -8.35 11.04
C VAL A 354 -13.49 -7.19 10.06
N ARG A 355 -14.44 -6.26 9.96
CA ARG A 355 -14.26 -5.04 9.15
C ARG A 355 -13.07 -4.21 9.62
N ARG A 356 -12.89 -4.07 10.94
CA ARG A 356 -11.72 -3.39 11.51
C ARG A 356 -10.42 -4.11 11.14
N ILE A 357 -10.38 -5.43 11.24
CA ILE A 357 -9.20 -6.22 10.88
C ILE A 357 -8.89 -6.09 9.38
N LEU A 358 -9.91 -6.17 8.51
CA LEU A 358 -9.77 -5.99 7.06
C LEU A 358 -9.20 -4.61 6.71
N GLY A 359 -9.71 -3.53 7.33
CA GLY A 359 -9.21 -2.17 7.09
C GLY A 359 -7.80 -1.90 7.61
N LEU A 360 -7.34 -2.70 8.59
CA LEU A 360 -5.96 -2.62 9.12
C LEU A 360 -5.00 -3.59 8.41
N ALA A 361 -5.52 -4.47 7.55
CA ALA A 361 -4.70 -5.43 6.83
C ALA A 361 -3.88 -4.76 5.73
N ARG A 362 -2.58 -5.01 5.74
CA ARG A 362 -1.67 -4.47 4.72
C ARG A 362 -1.82 -5.18 3.38
N HIS A 363 -2.16 -6.46 3.42
CA HIS A 363 -2.38 -7.30 2.25
C HIS A 363 -3.55 -8.24 2.50
N ILE A 364 -4.40 -8.42 1.48
CA ILE A 364 -5.44 -9.44 1.45
C ILE A 364 -5.13 -10.31 0.23
N LEU A 365 -4.76 -11.57 0.48
CA LEU A 365 -4.38 -12.55 -0.53
C LEU A 365 -5.49 -13.59 -0.63
N ALA A 366 -5.85 -13.96 -1.86
CA ALA A 366 -6.67 -15.13 -2.10
C ALA A 366 -5.83 -16.39 -1.86
N ALA A 367 -6.28 -17.27 -0.97
CA ALA A 367 -5.65 -18.57 -0.77
C ALA A 367 -6.00 -19.49 -1.97
N PRO A 368 -5.03 -20.20 -2.57
CA PRO A 368 -5.32 -21.13 -3.65
C PRO A 368 -6.26 -22.27 -3.17
N PRO A 369 -7.22 -22.72 -3.99
CA PRO A 369 -8.11 -23.81 -3.62
C PRO A 369 -7.32 -25.08 -3.28
N GLY A 370 -7.51 -25.63 -2.08
CA GLY A 370 -6.95 -26.92 -1.68
C GLY A 370 -5.62 -26.89 -0.93
N GLU A 371 -5.13 -25.73 -0.49
CA GLU A 371 -4.03 -25.67 0.47
C GLU A 371 -4.55 -26.12 1.85
N VAL A 372 -4.45 -27.43 2.11
CA VAL A 372 -4.81 -28.04 3.39
C VAL A 372 -3.79 -27.58 4.43
N ILE A 373 -4.18 -26.58 5.22
CA ILE A 373 -3.54 -26.31 6.50
C ILE A 373 -3.82 -27.55 7.37
N LEU A 374 -2.74 -28.25 7.74
CA LEU A 374 -2.81 -29.54 8.42
C LEU A 374 -3.72 -29.50 9.67
N PRO A 375 -4.46 -30.59 9.98
CA PRO A 375 -5.69 -30.49 10.74
C PRO A 375 -5.59 -30.37 12.27
N ASN A 376 -4.41 -30.25 12.88
CA ASN A 376 -4.29 -30.36 14.35
C ASN A 376 -3.49 -29.20 14.98
N GLY A 377 -4.20 -28.33 15.71
CA GLY A 377 -3.61 -27.27 16.55
C GLY A 377 -3.24 -25.99 15.80
N ILE A 378 -3.20 -24.87 16.52
CA ILE A 378 -2.67 -23.61 15.99
C ILE A 378 -1.18 -23.84 15.70
N ALA A 379 -0.84 -24.02 14.43
CA ALA A 379 0.55 -24.11 14.02
C ALA A 379 1.14 -22.70 14.01
N LEU A 380 2.00 -22.40 14.99
CA LEU A 380 2.85 -21.21 14.97
C LEU A 380 4.07 -21.53 14.11
N ARG A 381 4.11 -20.96 12.91
CA ARG A 381 5.30 -21.02 12.04
C ARG A 381 5.97 -19.67 12.01
N VAL A 382 7.25 -19.63 12.36
CA VAL A 382 8.09 -18.43 12.24
C VAL A 382 9.12 -18.67 11.15
N GLU A 383 9.05 -17.84 10.11
CA GLU A 383 10.08 -17.78 9.07
C GLU A 383 10.98 -16.58 9.35
N GLU A 384 12.27 -16.86 9.53
CA GLU A 384 13.28 -15.80 9.63
C GLU A 384 13.61 -15.23 8.24
N PRO A 385 14.01 -13.94 8.16
CA PRO A 385 14.51 -13.36 6.91
C PRO A 385 15.68 -14.20 6.38
N GLY A 386 15.49 -14.88 5.22
CA GLY A 386 16.50 -15.77 4.64
C GLY A 386 16.12 -17.25 4.53
N GLY A 387 14.89 -17.63 4.90
CA GLY A 387 14.32 -18.95 4.55
C GLY A 387 14.59 -20.08 5.55
N THR A 388 15.10 -19.78 6.74
CA THR A 388 15.21 -20.75 7.83
C THR A 388 13.85 -20.89 8.55
N MET A 389 13.22 -22.06 8.40
CA MET A 389 11.96 -22.40 9.05
C MET A 389 12.21 -22.94 10.46
N THR A 390 11.48 -22.43 11.46
CA THR A 390 11.37 -23.08 12.77
C THR A 390 9.90 -23.43 13.07
N ASP A 391 9.61 -24.72 13.17
CA ASP A 391 8.31 -25.25 13.62
C ASP A 391 8.31 -25.39 15.13
N PHE A 392 7.36 -24.74 15.81
CA PHE A 392 7.10 -24.97 17.23
C PHE A 392 5.86 -25.87 17.35
N SER A 393 6.09 -27.17 17.49
CA SER A 393 5.06 -28.11 17.95
C SER A 393 5.29 -28.38 19.43
N SER A 394 4.30 -28.12 20.30
CA SER A 394 4.39 -28.47 21.72
C SER A 394 4.69 -29.98 21.86
N PRO A 395 5.57 -30.42 22.78
CA PRO A 395 5.81 -31.84 22.99
C PRO A 395 4.53 -32.46 23.56
N SER A 396 3.94 -33.38 22.82
CA SER A 396 2.85 -34.23 23.30
C SER A 396 3.28 -34.91 24.59
N LEU A 397 2.47 -34.73 25.63
CA LEU A 397 2.54 -35.47 26.89
C LEU A 397 2.59 -36.97 26.57
N ASP A 398 3.76 -37.54 26.82
CA ASP A 398 4.00 -38.98 26.87
C ASP A 398 3.19 -39.55 28.03
N THR A 399 1.95 -39.97 27.76
CA THR A 399 1.21 -40.86 28.65
C THR A 399 1.68 -42.27 28.35
N GLY A 400 2.82 -42.63 28.95
CA GLY A 400 3.25 -44.02 29.01
C GLY A 400 2.23 -44.89 29.71
N GLU A 401 2.19 -46.17 29.35
CA GLU A 401 2.37 -47.28 30.31
C GLU A 401 2.54 -48.63 29.56
N PRO A 402 3.07 -49.68 30.24
CA PRO A 402 4.13 -50.52 29.68
C PRO A 402 3.72 -51.98 29.43
N CYS A 403 4.70 -52.72 28.89
CA CYS A 403 4.83 -54.17 28.65
C CYS A 403 4.62 -54.61 27.19
#